data_AF-A0A151BNM1-F1
#
_entry.id   AF-A0A151BNM1-F1
#
_cell.length_a   1.000
_cell.length_b   1.000
_cell.length_c   1.000
_cell.angle_alpha   90.00
_cell.angle_beta   90.00
_cell.angle_gamma   90.00
#
_symmetry.space_group_name_H-M   'P 1'
#
loop_
_entity.id
_entity.type
_entity.pdbx_description
1 polymer ?
#
loop_
_entity_poly.entity_id
_entity_poly.type
_entity_poly.pdbx_seq_one_letter_code
_entity_poly.pdbx_strand_id
1 'polypeptide(L)'
;MDTLKVSLLTGRTVNQGKWKELGKLSREYMESVAVCEMDPQDMRRVGLREGRNVKVTTRFGSVVVKAVKSKRGPHPGKVFIPYGPWSNIVVDPETDGTGMPSLKGVEATVEPTEEPIMSLEKILMRCYGGRSLGGEERTDA
;
A
#
# COMPACT_ATOMS: atom_id res chain seq x y z
N MET A 1 -5.23 20.55 -4.33
CA MET A 1 -5.41 19.44 -3.37
C MET A 1 -4.18 19.47 -2.49
N ASP A 2 -4.37 19.48 -1.17
CA ASP A 2 -3.24 19.61 -0.25
C ASP A 2 -2.54 18.26 -0.09
N THR A 3 -1.32 18.18 -0.62
CA THR A 3 -0.41 17.04 -0.48
C THR A 3 0.36 17.19 0.83
N LEU A 4 0.41 16.14 1.66
CA LEU A 4 1.15 16.15 2.91
C LEU A 4 2.40 15.28 2.82
N LYS A 5 3.55 15.81 3.22
CA LYS A 5 4.79 15.05 3.39
C LYS A 5 4.74 14.24 4.69
N VAL A 6 5.07 12.97 4.61
CA VAL A 6 5.04 12.03 5.74
C VAL A 6 6.20 11.03 5.67
N SER A 7 6.54 10.44 6.81
CA SER A 7 7.39 9.26 6.91
C SER A 7 6.52 8.01 6.82
N LEU A 8 6.70 7.23 5.77
CA LEU A 8 6.04 5.93 5.59
C LEU A 8 6.73 4.86 6.44
N LEU A 9 5.94 4.24 7.30
CA LEU A 9 6.32 3.07 8.09
C LEU A 9 5.57 1.84 7.55
N THR A 10 6.26 0.71 7.53
CA THR A 10 5.62 -0.58 7.27
C THR A 10 5.88 -1.54 8.41
N GLY A 11 4.99 -2.51 8.60
CA GLY A 11 5.14 -3.50 9.65
C GLY A 11 3.95 -4.42 9.77
N ARG A 12 4.02 -5.35 10.73
CA ARG A 12 3.02 -6.39 10.90
C ARG A 12 1.81 -5.92 11.71
N THR A 13 0.64 -6.43 11.37
CA THR A 13 -0.58 -6.28 12.17
C THR A 13 -1.18 -7.65 12.44
N VAL A 14 -1.94 -7.75 13.53
CA VAL A 14 -2.63 -9.00 13.91
C VAL A 14 -3.63 -9.41 12.83
N ASN A 15 -4.39 -8.44 12.28
CA ASN A 15 -5.37 -8.72 11.22
C ASN A 15 -4.68 -9.17 9.93
N GLN A 16 -3.56 -8.55 9.56
CA GLN A 16 -2.77 -8.99 8.41
C GLN A 16 -2.32 -10.45 8.56
N GLY A 17 -1.83 -10.83 9.74
CA GLY A 17 -1.44 -12.21 10.03
C GLY A 17 -2.63 -13.17 9.98
N LYS A 18 -3.74 -12.84 10.64
CA LYS A 18 -4.96 -13.65 10.65
C LYS A 18 -5.49 -13.92 9.25
N TRP A 19 -5.66 -12.87 8.44
CA TRP A 19 -6.28 -13.00 7.12
C TRP A 19 -5.33 -13.55 6.06
N LYS A 20 -4.01 -13.44 6.26
CA LYS A 20 -3.04 -14.14 5.45
C LYS A 20 -3.27 -15.67 5.47
N GLU A 21 -3.65 -16.21 6.63
CA GLU A 21 -3.91 -17.64 6.80
C GLU A 21 -5.26 -18.08 6.18
N LEU A 22 -6.22 -17.17 6.03
CA LEU A 22 -7.43 -17.43 5.23
C LEU A 22 -7.10 -17.52 3.73
N GLY A 23 -6.19 -16.66 3.27
CA GLY A 23 -5.68 -16.67 1.90
C GLY A 23 -5.42 -15.27 1.36
N LYS A 24 -4.36 -15.10 0.57
CA LYS A 24 -3.93 -13.78 0.04
C LYS A 24 -4.87 -13.19 -1.02
N LEU A 25 -5.71 -14.03 -1.64
CA LEU A 25 -6.75 -13.60 -2.59
C LEU A 25 -8.08 -13.27 -1.90
N SER A 26 -8.18 -13.46 -0.58
CA SER A 26 -9.38 -13.13 0.17
C SER A 26 -9.58 -11.62 0.25
N ARG A 27 -10.85 -11.21 0.29
CA ARG A 27 -11.22 -9.81 0.48
C ARG A 27 -10.73 -9.31 1.83
N GLU A 28 -10.79 -10.14 2.86
CA GLU A 28 -10.39 -9.83 4.22
C GLU A 28 -8.89 -9.57 4.33
N TYR A 29 -8.07 -10.31 3.57
CA TYR A 29 -6.64 -10.02 3.48
C TYR A 29 -6.41 -8.67 2.84
N MET A 30 -7.02 -8.41 1.68
CA MET A 30 -6.90 -7.13 0.97
C MET A 30 -7.32 -5.95 1.86
N GLU A 31 -8.48 -6.04 2.52
CA GLU A 31 -8.98 -5.00 3.43
C GLU A 31 -8.07 -4.79 4.65
N SER A 32 -7.25 -5.77 5.02
CA SER A 32 -6.30 -5.67 6.14
C SER A 32 -4.93 -5.11 5.77
N VAL A 33 -4.53 -5.15 4.50
CA VAL A 33 -3.19 -4.72 4.03
C VAL A 33 -3.22 -3.54 3.07
N ALA A 34 -4.32 -3.31 2.36
CA ALA A 34 -4.51 -2.17 1.48
C ALA A 34 -5.07 -0.96 2.25
N VAL A 35 -4.47 -0.67 3.41
CA VAL A 35 -4.87 0.42 4.31
C VAL A 35 -3.68 1.29 4.69
N CYS A 36 -3.93 2.57 4.90
CA CYS A 36 -2.98 3.54 5.46
C CYS A 36 -3.53 4.08 6.78
N GLU A 37 -2.90 3.67 7.88
CA GLU A 37 -3.18 4.23 9.20
C GLU A 37 -2.55 5.63 9.29
N MET A 38 -3.39 6.63 9.54
CA MET A 38 -2.98 8.04 9.60
C MET A 38 -3.34 8.67 10.94
N ASP A 39 -2.55 9.66 11.35
CA ASP A 39 -2.90 10.51 12.49
C ASP A 39 -4.18 11.30 12.17
N PRO A 40 -5.16 11.39 13.10
CA PRO A 40 -6.37 12.16 12.88
C PRO A 40 -6.14 13.64 12.55
N GLN A 41 -5.06 14.25 13.02
CA GLN A 41 -4.67 15.63 12.69
C GLN A 41 -4.25 15.76 11.24
N ASP A 42 -3.45 14.83 10.74
CA ASP A 42 -3.00 14.82 9.35
C ASP A 42 -4.16 14.56 8.39
N MET A 43 -5.05 13.64 8.75
CA MET A 43 -6.31 13.43 8.00
C MET A 43 -7.12 14.73 7.88
N ARG A 44 -7.23 15.51 8.98
CA ARG A 44 -7.91 16.82 8.93
C ARG A 44 -7.19 17.84 8.06
N ARG A 45 -5.85 17.88 8.12
CA ARG A 45 -5.02 18.79 7.30
C ARG A 45 -5.23 18.57 5.81
N VAL A 46 -5.33 17.32 5.37
CA VAL A 46 -5.57 16.99 3.95
C VAL A 46 -7.06 16.83 3.60
N GLY A 47 -7.98 17.18 4.51
CA GLY A 47 -9.43 17.07 4.27
C GLY A 47 -9.95 15.65 4.07
N LEU A 48 -9.22 14.64 4.55
CA LEU A 48 -9.50 13.22 4.34
C LEU A 48 -10.37 12.65 5.45
N ARG A 49 -11.43 11.93 5.06
CA ARG A 49 -12.30 11.19 5.99
C ARG A 49 -11.89 9.72 6.05
N GLU A 50 -12.13 9.10 7.20
CA GLU A 50 -11.92 7.67 7.38
C GLU A 50 -12.74 6.84 6.39
N GLY A 51 -12.12 5.80 5.84
CA GLY A 51 -12.71 4.95 4.82
C GLY A 51 -12.61 5.46 3.38
N ARG A 52 -12.12 6.69 3.17
CA ARG A 52 -11.83 7.23 1.83
C ARG A 52 -10.46 6.74 1.34
N ASN A 53 -10.25 6.83 0.03
CA ASN A 53 -8.99 6.43 -0.58
C ASN A 53 -7.96 7.56 -0.47
N VAL A 54 -6.72 7.16 -0.27
CA VAL A 54 -5.55 8.03 -0.24
C VAL A 54 -4.51 7.45 -1.18
N LYS A 55 -3.90 8.33 -1.97
CA LYS A 55 -2.76 7.96 -2.80
C LYS A 55 -1.49 8.27 -2.02
N VAL A 56 -0.64 7.25 -1.88
CA VAL A 56 0.66 7.34 -1.21
C VAL A 56 1.73 7.23 -2.29
N THR A 57 2.59 8.24 -2.38
CA THR A 57 3.62 8.32 -3.42
C THR A 57 4.99 8.47 -2.78
N THR A 58 5.97 7.73 -3.27
CA THR A 58 7.38 7.87 -2.94
C THR A 58 8.16 8.01 -4.24
N ARG A 59 9.49 8.18 -4.15
CA ARG A 59 10.34 8.17 -5.36
C ARG A 59 10.34 6.84 -6.11
N PHE A 60 9.87 5.76 -5.48
CA PHE A 60 9.90 4.39 -6.03
C PHE A 60 8.60 3.99 -6.72
N GLY A 61 7.48 4.62 -6.35
CA GLY A 61 6.19 4.30 -6.92
C GLY A 61 5.04 5.03 -6.25
N SER A 62 3.83 4.65 -6.64
CA SER A 62 2.59 5.19 -6.09
C SER A 62 1.55 4.10 -5.95
N VAL A 63 0.83 4.12 -4.83
CA VAL A 63 -0.22 3.16 -4.50
C VAL A 63 -1.43 3.86 -3.90
N VAL A 64 -2.62 3.39 -4.26
CA VAL A 64 -3.88 3.82 -3.67
C VAL A 64 -4.31 2.81 -2.62
N VAL A 65 -4.60 3.28 -1.41
CA VAL A 65 -5.02 2.48 -0.27
C VAL A 65 -6.13 3.18 0.50
N LYS A 66 -6.84 2.46 1.38
CA LYS A 66 -7.91 3.04 2.21
C LYS A 66 -7.32 3.72 3.44
N ALA A 67 -7.68 4.98 3.68
CA ALA A 67 -7.28 5.70 4.88
C ALA A 67 -8.10 5.24 6.09
N VAL A 68 -7.41 4.90 7.17
CA VAL A 68 -8.01 4.52 8.45
C VAL A 68 -7.40 5.36 9.57
N LYS A 69 -8.17 5.68 10.60
CA LYS A 69 -7.60 6.38 11.76
C LYS A 69 -6.67 5.45 12.50
N SER A 70 -5.46 5.90 12.78
CA SER A 70 -4.57 5.14 13.66
C SER A 70 -5.15 5.11 15.08
N LYS A 71 -5.11 3.92 15.68
CA LYS A 71 -5.50 3.70 17.09
C LYS A 71 -4.36 4.00 18.06
N ARG A 72 -3.15 4.19 17.55
CA ARG A 72 -1.95 4.49 18.33
C ARG A 72 -1.82 6.00 18.44
N GLY A 73 -1.20 6.46 19.53
CA GLY A 73 -1.18 7.85 19.98
C GLY A 73 -0.77 8.87 18.90
N PRO A 74 -0.87 10.17 19.17
CA PRO A 74 -0.62 11.16 18.14
C PRO A 74 0.78 11.03 17.54
N HIS A 75 0.86 10.89 16.22
CA HIS A 75 2.09 10.70 15.45
C HIS A 75 2.08 11.51 14.13
N PRO A 76 1.83 12.83 14.19
CA PRO A 76 1.76 13.66 12.99
C PRO A 76 3.03 13.56 12.15
N GLY A 77 2.85 13.59 10.83
CA GLY A 77 3.90 13.40 9.84
C GLY A 77 4.32 11.93 9.67
N LYS A 78 3.64 10.96 10.30
CA LYS A 78 3.92 9.53 10.13
C LYS A 78 2.67 8.80 9.67
N VAL A 79 2.86 7.86 8.74
CA VAL A 79 1.80 6.97 8.28
C VAL A 79 2.27 5.54 8.33
N PHE A 80 1.34 4.61 8.51
CA PHE A 80 1.66 3.20 8.60
C PHE A 80 0.83 2.38 7.60
N ILE A 81 1.50 1.60 6.76
CA ILE A 81 0.86 0.64 5.86
C ILE A 81 1.31 -0.77 6.26
N PRO A 82 0.40 -1.71 6.55
CA PRO A 82 0.77 -3.09 6.81
C PRO A 82 1.57 -3.67 5.62
N TYR A 83 2.61 -4.44 5.94
CA TYR A 83 3.44 -5.05 4.89
C TYR A 83 2.60 -6.01 4.01
N GLY A 84 2.75 -5.86 2.70
CA GLY A 84 2.00 -6.59 1.69
C GLY A 84 2.30 -6.06 0.28
N PRO A 85 1.63 -6.60 -0.75
CA PRO A 85 1.86 -6.21 -2.14
C PRO A 85 1.69 -4.71 -2.41
N TRP A 86 0.76 -4.04 -1.71
CA TRP A 86 0.52 -2.60 -1.84
C TRP A 86 1.66 -1.74 -1.28
N SER A 87 2.17 -2.05 -0.08
CA SER A 87 3.31 -1.30 0.50
C SER A 87 4.60 -1.54 -0.28
N ASN A 88 4.81 -2.73 -0.83
CA ASN A 88 6.00 -3.04 -1.61
C ASN A 88 6.17 -2.18 -2.89
N ILE A 89 5.10 -1.53 -3.37
CA ILE A 89 5.16 -0.61 -4.52
C ILE A 89 5.89 0.70 -4.16
N VAL A 90 5.90 1.08 -2.89
CA VAL A 90 6.33 2.42 -2.44
C VAL A 90 7.54 2.40 -1.50
N VAL A 91 8.01 1.25 -1.06
CA VAL A 91 9.23 1.13 -0.23
C VAL A 91 10.51 1.23 -1.06
N ASP A 92 11.62 1.56 -0.39
CA ASP A 92 12.95 1.58 -1.01
C ASP A 92 13.47 0.14 -1.21
N PRO A 93 13.75 -0.29 -2.46
CA PRO A 93 14.31 -1.60 -2.73
C PRO A 93 15.82 -1.69 -2.42
N GLU A 94 16.51 -0.56 -2.20
CA GLU A 94 17.93 -0.55 -1.89
C GLU A 94 18.22 -1.26 -0.56
N THR A 95 19.28 -2.06 -0.57
CA THR A 95 19.67 -2.94 0.54
C THR A 95 20.93 -2.48 1.28
N ASP A 96 21.63 -1.47 0.73
CA ASP A 96 22.88 -0.95 1.29
C ASP A 96 23.95 -2.04 1.52
N GLY A 97 23.94 -3.09 0.68
CA GLY A 97 24.86 -4.23 0.78
C GLY A 97 24.56 -5.21 1.93
N THR A 98 23.45 -5.04 2.65
CA THR A 98 23.06 -5.91 3.78
C THR A 98 22.13 -7.06 3.38
N GLY A 99 21.59 -7.02 2.17
CA GLY A 99 20.56 -7.95 1.69
C GLY A 99 19.14 -7.65 2.22
N MET A 100 18.95 -6.61 3.03
CA MET A 100 17.65 -6.20 3.56
C MET A 100 17.25 -4.82 3.03
N PRO A 101 16.08 -4.69 2.35
CA PRO A 101 15.63 -3.39 1.87
C PRO A 101 15.23 -2.40 2.98
N SER A 102 15.26 -1.11 2.65
CA SER A 102 14.80 -0.02 3.52
C SER A 102 13.27 0.09 3.56
N LEU A 103 12.65 -0.75 4.41
CA LEU A 103 11.18 -0.89 4.51
C LEU A 103 10.49 0.10 5.45
N LYS A 104 11.23 0.93 6.20
CA LYS A 104 10.67 1.87 7.18
C LYS A 104 11.36 3.23 7.08
N GLY A 105 10.59 4.30 7.29
CA GLY A 105 11.12 5.66 7.29
C GLY A 105 11.27 6.26 5.89
N VAL A 106 10.59 5.70 4.89
CA VAL A 106 10.64 6.20 3.52
C VAL A 106 9.87 7.52 3.42
N GLU A 107 10.50 8.58 2.90
CA GLU A 107 9.78 9.84 2.65
C GLU A 107 8.70 9.64 1.60
N ALA A 108 7.48 10.01 1.95
CA ALA A 108 6.31 9.85 1.10
C ALA A 108 5.46 11.12 1.10
N THR A 109 4.63 11.24 0.08
CA THR A 109 3.52 12.18 0.03
C THR A 109 2.20 11.45 0.07
N VAL A 110 1.22 12.04 0.75
CA VAL A 110 -0.16 11.53 0.80
C VAL A 110 -1.12 12.60 0.32
N GLU A 111 -2.08 12.18 -0.50
CA GLU A 111 -3.15 13.05 -1.00
C GLU A 111 -4.47 12.27 -1.15
N PRO A 112 -5.62 12.90 -0.88
CA PRO A 112 -6.93 12.30 -1.15
C PRO A 112 -7.08 11.95 -2.63
N THR A 113 -7.72 10.82 -2.92
CA THR A 113 -8.03 10.41 -4.31
C THR A 113 -9.38 9.71 -4.41
N GLU A 114 -9.98 9.77 -5.59
CA GLU A 114 -11.15 8.96 -5.97
C GLU A 114 -10.76 7.72 -6.78
N GLU A 115 -9.46 7.55 -7.06
CA GLU A 115 -8.95 6.37 -7.75
C GLU A 115 -9.26 5.10 -6.94
N PRO A 116 -9.61 3.98 -7.60
CA PRO A 116 -9.88 2.73 -6.91
C PRO A 116 -8.60 2.08 -6.40
N ILE A 117 -8.71 1.32 -5.31
CA ILE A 117 -7.63 0.47 -4.82
C ILE A 117 -7.42 -0.66 -5.83
N MET A 118 -6.18 -0.82 -6.30
CA MET A 118 -5.82 -1.87 -7.24
C MET A 118 -5.96 -3.26 -6.59
N SER A 119 -6.49 -4.25 -7.32
CA SER A 119 -6.57 -5.63 -6.85
C SER A 119 -5.19 -6.30 -6.84
N LEU A 120 -5.05 -7.41 -6.11
CA LEU A 120 -3.78 -8.14 -6.04
C LEU A 120 -3.34 -8.64 -7.42
N GLU A 121 -4.26 -9.18 -8.21
CA GLU A 121 -4.00 -9.68 -9.57
C GLU A 121 -3.47 -8.56 -10.45
N LYS A 122 -4.10 -7.37 -10.38
CA LYS A 122 -3.64 -6.20 -11.14
C LYS A 122 -2.26 -5.73 -10.70
N ILE A 123 -1.93 -5.78 -9.40
CA ILE A 123 -0.58 -5.48 -8.91
C ILE A 123 0.43 -6.48 -9.48
N LEU A 124 0.12 -7.78 -9.40
CA LEU A 124 1.02 -8.83 -9.91
C LEU A 124 1.23 -8.71 -11.41
N MET A 125 0.17 -8.47 -12.19
CA MET A 125 0.26 -8.24 -13.63
C MET A 125 1.08 -6.99 -13.96
N ARG A 126 0.88 -5.89 -13.21
CA ARG A 126 1.65 -4.64 -13.39
C ARG A 126 3.13 -4.82 -13.08
N CYS A 127 3.48 -5.54 -12.01
CA CYS A 127 4.86 -5.65 -11.54
C CYS A 127 5.63 -6.80 -12.21
N TYR A 128 4.96 -7.90 -12.56
CA TYR A 128 5.60 -9.15 -12.98
C TYR A 128 4.99 -9.79 -14.24
N GLY A 129 3.85 -9.30 -14.71
CA GLY A 129 3.12 -9.88 -15.85
C GLY A 129 3.72 -9.49 -17.19
N GLY A 130 5.02 -9.74 -17.40
CA GLY A 130 5.76 -9.42 -18.63
C GLY A 130 4.93 -9.66 -19.90
N ARG A 131 5.11 -8.76 -20.90
CA ARG A 131 4.41 -8.71 -22.21
C ARG A 131 3.63 -9.98 -22.52
N SER A 132 2.31 -9.85 -22.64
CA SER A 132 1.37 -10.81 -23.26
C SER A 132 2.02 -12.13 -23.61
N LEU A 133 1.77 -13.17 -22.82
CA LEU A 133 1.96 -14.54 -23.28
C LEU A 133 1.13 -14.67 -24.58
N GLY A 134 1.78 -14.50 -25.72
CA GLY A 134 1.25 -14.88 -27.02
C GLY A 134 1.20 -16.39 -27.03
N GLY A 135 0.17 -16.94 -26.38
CA GLY A 135 -0.22 -18.32 -26.55
C GLY A 135 -0.98 -18.39 -27.86
N GLU A 136 -0.36 -19.00 -28.87
CA GLU A 136 -1.08 -19.56 -30.00
C GLU A 136 -2.27 -20.38 -29.46
N GLU A 137 -3.46 -20.13 -29.98
CA GLU A 137 -4.60 -21.02 -29.81
C GLU A 137 -4.15 -22.41 -30.27
N ARG A 138 -3.98 -23.34 -29.33
CA ARG A 138 -4.06 -24.75 -29.66
C ARG A 138 -5.51 -25.03 -30.00
N THR A 139 -5.80 -25.03 -31.30
CA THR A 139 -6.94 -25.76 -31.85
C THR A 139 -6.65 -27.24 -31.67
N ASP A 140 -7.30 -27.84 -30.68
CA ASP A 140 -7.33 -29.29 -30.52
C ASP A 140 -8.18 -29.89 -31.66
N ALA A 141 -7.58 -30.83 -32.39
CA ALA A 141 -8.22 -31.73 -33.34
C ALA A 141 -8.46 -33.09 -32.68
#